data_AF-A0A953WB85-F1
#
_entry.id   AF-A0A953WB85-F1
#
_cell.length_a   1.000
_cell.length_b   1.000
_cell.length_c   1.000
_cell.angle_alpha   90.00
_cell.angle_beta   90.00
_cell.angle_gamma   90.00
#
_symmetry.space_group_name_H-M   'P 1'
#
loop_
_entity.id
_entity.type
_entity.pdbx_description
1 polymer ?
#
loop_
_entity_poly.entity_id
_entity_poly.type
_entity_poly.pdbx_seq_one_letter_code
_entity_poly.pdbx_strand_id
1 'polypeptide(L)' 'RFQALGEIARGWTAPKSPFAGGDVLAAGVAPGPSVAAILTVAERRWIDEDFPSTERSREILNEEIARAAKAFPGEV' A
#
# COMPACT_ATOMS: atom_id res chain seq x y z
N ARG A 1 19.80 -30.06 3.15
CA ARG A 1 18.92 -29.53 4.24
C ARG A 1 17.96 -28.44 3.76
N PHE A 2 18.31 -27.56 2.82
CA PHE A 2 17.40 -26.50 2.29
C PHE A 2 16.28 -26.96 1.33
N GLN A 3 16.28 -28.24 0.90
CA GLN A 3 15.27 -28.79 -0.03
C GLN A 3 13.82 -28.62 0.49
N ALA A 4 13.60 -28.78 1.80
CA ALA A 4 12.28 -28.64 2.41
C ALA A 4 11.74 -27.19 2.37
N LEU A 5 12.61 -26.17 2.47
CA LEU A 5 12.20 -24.76 2.33
C LEU A 5 11.82 -24.43 0.87
N GLY A 6 12.49 -25.06 -0.09
CA GLY A 6 12.19 -24.93 -1.50
C GLY A 6 10.81 -25.48 -1.90
N GLU A 7 10.34 -26.53 -1.23
CA GLU A 7 8.96 -27.06 -1.42
C GLU A 7 7.90 -26.08 -0.91
N ILE A 8 8.12 -25.46 0.25
CA ILE A 8 7.17 -24.50 0.85
C ILE A 8 7.00 -23.26 -0.05
N ALA A 9 8.10 -22.75 -0.60
CA ALA A 9 8.08 -21.58 -1.47
C ALA A 9 7.32 -21.82 -2.79
N ARG A 10 7.29 -23.07 -3.31
CA ARG A 10 6.61 -23.40 -4.57
C ARG A 10 5.10 -23.18 -4.54
N GLY A 11 4.48 -23.24 -3.36
CA GLY A 11 3.04 -23.08 -3.19
C GLY A 11 2.60 -21.64 -2.87
N TRP A 12 3.54 -20.72 -2.62
CA TRP A 12 3.20 -19.38 -2.19
C TRP A 12 2.77 -18.51 -3.37
N THR A 13 1.62 -17.85 -3.24
CA THR A 13 1.14 -16.82 -4.15
C THR A 13 1.17 -15.48 -3.43
N ALA A 14 1.86 -14.50 -4.01
CA ALA A 14 1.90 -13.15 -3.45
C ALA A 14 0.46 -12.60 -3.30
N PRO A 15 0.08 -12.10 -2.11
CA PRO A 15 -1.23 -11.47 -1.93
C PRO A 15 -1.36 -10.23 -2.83
N LYS A 16 -2.59 -9.87 -3.18
CA LYS A 16 -2.89 -8.62 -3.89
C LYS A 16 -3.20 -7.54 -2.87
N SER A 17 -2.65 -6.33 -3.07
CA SER A 17 -3.02 -5.18 -2.26
C SER A 17 -4.54 -4.91 -2.37
N PRO A 18 -5.22 -4.62 -1.25
CA PRO A 18 -6.65 -4.33 -1.23
C PRO A 18 -6.98 -2.85 -1.53
N PHE A 19 -6.00 -2.03 -1.92
CA PHE A 19 -6.19 -0.63 -2.31
C PHE A 19 -5.55 -0.31 -3.67
N ALA A 20 -6.09 0.71 -4.33
CA ALA A 20 -5.67 1.17 -5.65
C ALA A 20 -5.71 2.70 -5.76
N GLY A 21 -5.23 3.24 -6.89
CA GLY A 21 -5.23 4.70 -7.12
C GLY A 21 -6.62 5.33 -7.09
N GLY A 22 -7.66 4.58 -7.46
CA GLY A 22 -9.05 5.04 -7.33
C GLY A 22 -9.44 5.41 -5.90
N ASP A 23 -8.92 4.70 -4.90
CA ASP A 23 -9.19 5.00 -3.48
C ASP A 23 -8.52 6.30 -3.05
N VAL A 24 -7.31 6.57 -3.55
CA VAL A 24 -6.57 7.82 -3.29
C VAL A 24 -7.24 9.01 -3.96
N LEU A 25 -7.74 8.84 -5.19
CA LEU A 25 -8.53 9.85 -5.88
C LEU A 25 -9.86 10.13 -5.17
N ALA A 26 -10.53 9.08 -4.70
CA ALA A 26 -11.79 9.20 -3.94
C ALA A 26 -11.59 9.92 -2.59
N ALA A 27 -10.38 9.84 -2.02
CA ALA A 27 -9.99 10.59 -0.83
C ALA A 27 -9.69 12.09 -1.10
N GLY A 28 -9.79 12.54 -2.36
CA GLY A 28 -9.63 13.94 -2.73
C GLY A 28 -8.22 14.33 -3.19
N VAL A 29 -7.30 13.37 -3.36
CA VAL A 29 -5.97 13.67 -3.91
C VAL A 29 -6.08 13.90 -5.42
N ALA A 30 -5.54 15.02 -5.90
CA ALA A 30 -5.54 15.33 -7.32
C ALA A 30 -4.80 14.25 -8.14
N PRO A 31 -5.28 13.90 -9.36
CA PRO A 31 -4.57 12.97 -10.23
C PRO A 31 -3.16 13.45 -10.54
N GLY A 32 -2.16 12.56 -10.37
CA GLY A 32 -0.79 12.89 -10.70
C GLY A 32 0.25 12.01 -10.00
N PRO A 33 1.53 12.40 -10.05
CA PRO A 33 2.63 11.67 -9.42
C PRO A 33 2.47 11.46 -7.90
N SER A 34 1.74 12.35 -7.23
CA SER A 34 1.40 12.25 -5.80
C SER A 34 0.62 10.97 -5.49
N VAL A 35 -0.36 10.59 -6.33
CA VAL A 35 -1.15 9.36 -6.18
C VAL A 35 -0.23 8.13 -6.22
N ALA A 36 0.66 8.06 -7.21
CA ALA A 36 1.60 6.97 -7.36
C ALA A 36 2.59 6.90 -6.19
N ALA A 37 3.06 8.06 -5.70
CA ALA A 37 3.94 8.13 -4.54
C ALA A 37 3.25 7.61 -3.27
N ILE A 38 2.00 8.03 -3.00
CA ILE A 38 1.20 7.55 -1.86
C ILE A 38 1.02 6.03 -1.93
N LEU A 39 0.59 5.50 -3.09
CA LEU A 39 0.40 4.05 -3.26
C LEU A 39 1.70 3.27 -3.04
N THR A 40 2.83 3.78 -3.54
CA THR A 40 4.13 3.13 -3.39
C THR A 40 4.54 3.01 -1.92
N VAL A 41 4.31 4.06 -1.12
CA VAL A 41 4.64 4.05 0.30
C VAL A 41 3.67 3.14 1.08
N ALA A 42 2.37 3.22 0.76
CA ALA A 42 1.35 2.38 1.38
C ALA A 42 1.60 0.88 1.10
N GLU A 43 1.92 0.51 -0.15
CA GLU A 43 2.23 -0.87 -0.54
C GLU A 43 3.48 -1.40 0.16
N ARG A 44 4.54 -0.59 0.26
CA ARG A 44 5.74 -0.97 1.02
C ARG A 44 5.41 -1.26 2.47
N ARG A 45 4.64 -0.38 3.12
CA ARG A 45 4.25 -0.58 4.52
C ARG A 45 3.33 -1.80 4.70
N TRP A 46 2.45 -2.07 3.73
CA TRP A 46 1.62 -3.28 3.73
C TRP A 46 2.46 -4.56 3.60
N ILE A 47 3.53 -4.55 2.80
CA ILE A 47 4.50 -5.64 2.72
C ILE A 47 5.30 -5.76 4.04
N ASP A 48 5.75 -4.64 4.60
CA ASP A 48 6.52 -4.61 5.85
C ASP A 48 5.69 -5.11 7.05
N GLU A 49 4.37 -4.92 7.02
CA GLU A 49 3.42 -5.45 8.01
C GLU A 49 2.95 -6.90 7.68
N ASP A 50 3.60 -7.58 6.73
CA ASP A 50 3.33 -8.97 6.31
C ASP A 50 1.91 -9.21 5.81
N PHE A 51 1.46 -8.35 4.87
CA PHE A 51 0.18 -8.48 4.17
C PHE A 51 -1.04 -8.52 5.12
N PRO A 52 -1.24 -7.48 5.97
CA PRO A 52 -2.27 -7.46 7.00
C PRO A 52 -3.70 -7.43 6.42
N SER A 53 -4.70 -7.51 7.30
CA SER A 53 -6.11 -7.53 6.90
C SER A 53 -6.53 -6.32 6.06
N THR A 54 -7.66 -6.42 5.37
CA THR A 54 -8.23 -5.33 4.57
C THR A 54 -8.44 -4.06 5.40
N GLU A 55 -8.89 -4.19 6.65
CA GLU A 55 -9.12 -3.08 7.56
C GLU A 55 -7.81 -2.35 7.86
N ARG A 56 -6.76 -3.10 8.25
CA ARG A 56 -5.45 -2.52 8.52
C ARG A 56 -4.82 -1.92 7.26
N SER A 57 -5.01 -2.55 6.11
CA SER A 57 -4.51 -2.06 4.83
C SER A 57 -5.16 -0.71 4.44
N ARG A 58 -6.44 -0.51 4.74
CA ARG A 58 -7.12 0.78 4.56
C ARG A 58 -6.61 1.84 5.52
N GLU A 59 -6.32 1.47 6.77
CA GLU A 59 -5.69 2.38 7.73
C GLU A 59 -4.32 2.85 7.22
N ILE A 60 -3.48 1.92 6.73
CA ILE A 60 -2.18 2.25 6.11
C ILE A 60 -2.37 3.27 5.00
N LEU A 61 -3.29 3.03 4.06
CA LEU A 61 -3.55 3.96 2.96
C LEU A 61 -3.95 5.36 3.47
N ASN A 62 -4.91 5.42 4.40
CA ASN A 62 -5.39 6.68 4.97
C ASN A 62 -4.28 7.45 5.71
N GLU A 63 -3.44 6.73 6.45
CA GLU A 63 -2.28 7.31 7.13
C GLU A 63 -1.30 7.92 6.11
N GLU A 64 -1.01 7.24 5.00
CA GLU A 64 -0.10 7.75 3.97
C GLU A 64 -0.70 8.93 3.19
N ILE A 65 -2.00 8.93 2.91
CA ILE A 65 -2.72 10.09 2.35
C ILE A 65 -2.58 11.29 3.30
N ALA A 66 -2.82 11.09 4.60
CA ALA A 66 -2.71 12.15 5.60
C ALA A 66 -1.28 12.67 5.76
N ARG A 67 -0.25 11.82 5.61
CA ARG A 67 1.16 12.23 5.60
C ARG A 67 1.47 13.07 4.36
N ALA A 68 1.01 12.65 3.18
CA ALA A 68 1.22 13.38 1.93
C ALA A 68 0.57 14.77 1.95
N ALA A 69 -0.66 14.88 2.47
CA ALA A 69 -1.34 16.17 2.63
C ALA A 69 -0.56 17.16 3.51
N LYS A 70 0.14 16.66 4.55
CA LYS A 70 1.00 17.48 5.40
C LYS A 70 2.30 17.91 4.72
N ALA A 71 2.78 17.13 3.74
CA ALA A 71 4.01 17.42 3.00
C ALA A 71 3.83 18.47 1.91
N PHE A 72 2.60 18.64 1.38
CA PHE A 72 2.25 19.60 0.33
C PHE A 72 1.11 20.53 0.75
N PRO A 73 1.32 21.48 1.68
CA PRO A 73 0.30 22.45 2.03
C PRO A 73 0.11 23.44 0.85
N GLY A 74 -0.87 23.19 -0.02
CA GLY A 74 -1.25 24.13 -1.09
C GLY A 74 -1.75 23.54 -2.41
N GLU A 75 -1.74 22.22 -2.58
CA GLU A 75 -2.26 21.53 -3.77
C GLU A 75 -3.14 20.36 -3.31
N VAL A 76 -4.34 20.68 -2.83
CA VAL A 76 -5.43 19.73 -2.58
C VAL A 76 -6.72 20.27 -3.19
#